data_AF-A0A2M7S5W5-F1
#
_entry.id   AF-A0A2M7S5W5-F1
#
_cell.length_a   1.000
_cell.length_b   1.000
_cell.length_c   1.000
_cell.angle_alpha   90.00
_cell.angle_beta   90.00
_cell.angle_gamma   90.00
#
_symmetry.space_group_name_H-M   'P 1'
#
loop_
_entity.id
_entity.type
_entity.pdbx_description
1 polymer ?
#
loop_
_entity_poly.entity_id
_entity_poly.type
_entity_poly.pdbx_seq_one_letter_code
_entity_poly.pdbx_strand_id
1 'polypeptide(L)'
;MDVKNFINTCVDGGYEWYRGEHDGEDGYFVGSKRLNTAAHFTIGAIEKYDWPVLEREIKQGKDVYHVTRIVGYYSKIENWNKSKRGELNDRHKGNYQVGLKTK
;
A
#
# COMPACT_ATOMS: atom_id res chain seq x y z
N MET A 1 -8.06 -10.24 -20.00
CA MET A 1 -7.14 -11.43 -20.00
C MET A 1 -7.85 -12.63 -19.39
N ASP A 2 -7.39 -13.88 -19.57
CA ASP A 2 -8.03 -15.01 -18.87
C ASP A 2 -7.64 -15.07 -17.38
N VAL A 3 -8.49 -15.73 -16.60
CA VAL A 3 -8.35 -15.83 -15.14
C VAL A 3 -7.04 -16.49 -14.71
N LYS A 4 -6.54 -17.49 -15.46
CA LYS A 4 -5.30 -18.19 -15.10
C LYS A 4 -4.11 -17.24 -15.25
N ASN A 5 -4.05 -16.49 -16.34
CA ASN A 5 -3.01 -15.49 -16.56
C ASN A 5 -3.08 -14.35 -15.54
N PHE A 6 -4.28 -13.91 -15.16
CA PHE A 6 -4.47 -12.93 -14.10
C PHE A 6 -3.92 -13.41 -12.75
N ILE A 7 -4.27 -14.62 -12.32
CA ILE A 7 -3.80 -15.20 -11.06
C ILE A 7 -2.28 -15.36 -11.06
N ASN A 8 -1.70 -15.88 -12.14
CA ASN A 8 -0.25 -16.02 -12.26
C ASN A 8 0.45 -14.66 -12.14
N THR A 9 -0.08 -13.63 -12.83
CA THR A 9 0.47 -12.27 -12.77
C THR A 9 0.34 -11.67 -11.36
N CYS A 10 -0.76 -11.95 -10.65
CA CYS A 10 -0.92 -11.56 -9.26
C CYS A 10 0.13 -12.20 -8.35
N VAL A 11 0.36 -13.51 -8.48
CA VAL A 11 1.35 -14.25 -7.70
C VAL A 11 2.76 -13.76 -8.00
N ASP A 12 3.11 -13.57 -9.28
CA ASP A 12 4.42 -13.04 -9.70
C ASP A 12 4.65 -11.60 -9.18
N GLY A 13 3.57 -10.81 -9.07
CA GLY A 13 3.58 -9.48 -8.46
C GLY A 13 3.63 -9.47 -6.93
N GLY A 14 3.59 -10.64 -6.28
CA GLY A 14 3.60 -10.77 -4.82
C GLY A 14 2.26 -10.41 -4.15
N TYR A 15 1.16 -10.49 -4.89
CA TYR A 15 -0.18 -10.29 -4.36
C TYR A 15 -0.76 -11.60 -3.82
N GLU A 16 -1.51 -11.51 -2.72
CA GLU A 16 -2.26 -12.61 -2.14
C GLU A 16 -3.65 -12.65 -2.76
N TRP A 17 -4.22 -13.85 -2.95
CA TRP A 17 -5.54 -14.00 -3.54
C TRP A 17 -6.35 -15.16 -2.94
N TYR A 18 -7.67 -15.04 -3.02
CA TYR A 18 -8.61 -16.13 -2.75
C TYR A 18 -9.90 -15.93 -3.55
N ARG A 19 -10.62 -17.02 -3.84
CA ARG A 19 -11.94 -16.95 -4.48
C ARG A 19 -13.01 -16.68 -3.44
N GLY A 20 -13.96 -15.81 -3.77
CA GLY A 20 -15.08 -15.51 -2.89
C GLY A 20 -16.12 -14.61 -3.53
N GLU A 21 -17.27 -14.54 -2.89
CA GLU A 21 -18.38 -13.69 -3.29
C GLU A 21 -18.28 -12.31 -2.62
N HIS A 22 -18.64 -11.26 -3.38
CA HIS A 22 -18.82 -9.91 -2.88
C HIS A 22 -20.09 -9.33 -3.52
N ASP A 23 -20.99 -8.79 -2.69
CA ASP A 23 -22.27 -8.20 -3.14
C ASP A 23 -23.10 -9.08 -4.09
N GLY A 24 -23.08 -10.40 -3.86
CA GLY A 24 -23.82 -11.37 -4.67
C GLY A 24 -23.11 -11.81 -5.96
N GLU A 25 -21.91 -11.31 -6.24
CA GLU A 25 -21.11 -11.69 -7.41
C GLU A 25 -19.88 -12.51 -7.00
N ASP A 26 -19.73 -13.70 -7.59
CA ASP A 26 -18.55 -14.54 -7.40
C ASP A 26 -17.34 -13.95 -8.13
N GLY A 27 -16.16 -14.15 -7.56
CA GLY A 27 -14.94 -13.59 -8.11
C GLY A 27 -13.71 -13.88 -7.26
N TYR A 28 -12.72 -13.01 -7.42
CA TYR A 28 -11.41 -13.17 -6.82
C TYR A 28 -11.07 -11.94 -6.01
N PHE A 29 -10.83 -12.15 -4.71
CA PHE A 29 -10.19 -11.15 -3.88
C PHE A 29 -8.69 -11.20 -4.12
N VAL A 30 -8.09 -10.05 -4.41
CA VAL A 30 -6.65 -9.88 -4.59
C VAL A 30 -6.19 -8.70 -3.76
N GLY A 31 -5.12 -8.88 -2.99
CA GLY A 31 -4.63 -7.86 -2.06
C GLY A 31 -3.12 -7.79 -1.95
N SER A 32 -2.64 -6.63 -1.51
CA SER A 32 -1.24 -6.41 -1.19
C SER A 32 -1.07 -6.23 0.30
N LYS A 33 -0.39 -7.18 0.96
CA LYS A 33 -0.04 -7.07 2.38
C LYS A 33 0.86 -5.84 2.65
N ARG A 34 1.74 -5.51 1.70
CA ARG A 34 2.62 -4.33 1.77
C ARG A 34 1.82 -3.03 1.81
N LEU A 35 0.78 -2.92 0.99
CA LEU A 35 -0.02 -1.70 0.86
C LEU A 35 -1.27 -1.68 1.77
N ASN A 36 -1.57 -2.81 2.42
CA ASN A 36 -2.81 -3.02 3.16
C ASN A 36 -4.04 -2.67 2.30
N THR A 37 -4.14 -3.34 1.14
CA THR A 37 -5.22 -3.18 0.17
C THR A 37 -5.79 -4.54 -0.20
N ALA A 38 -7.07 -4.54 -0.57
CA ALA A 38 -7.75 -5.68 -1.17
C ALA A 38 -8.83 -5.16 -2.14
N ALA A 39 -8.98 -5.86 -3.27
CA ALA A 39 -9.99 -5.59 -4.29
C ALA A 39 -10.66 -6.92 -4.70
N HIS A 40 -11.95 -6.87 -4.99
CA HIS A 40 -12.70 -7.99 -5.56
C HIS A 40 -12.85 -7.79 -7.07
N PHE A 41 -12.58 -8.84 -7.84
CA PHE A 41 -12.72 -8.84 -9.29
C PHE A 41 -13.63 -9.97 -9.73
N THR A 42 -14.71 -9.62 -10.42
CA THR A 42 -15.50 -10.60 -11.16
C THR A 42 -14.74 -11.12 -12.36
N ILE A 43 -15.12 -12.31 -12.81
CA ILE A 43 -14.54 -12.94 -14.01
C ILE A 43 -14.70 -12.02 -15.22
N GLY A 44 -15.87 -11.40 -15.39
CA GLY A 44 -16.12 -10.46 -16.48
C GLY A 44 -15.21 -9.22 -16.45
N ALA A 45 -14.87 -8.72 -15.26
CA ALA A 45 -13.92 -7.61 -15.14
C ALA A 45 -12.48 -8.03 -15.52
N ILE A 46 -12.05 -9.22 -15.10
CA ILE A 46 -10.73 -9.78 -15.42
C ILE A 46 -10.58 -10.00 -16.93
N GLU A 47 -11.64 -10.48 -17.58
CA GLU A 47 -11.66 -10.72 -19.02
C GLU A 47 -11.65 -9.41 -19.82
N LYS A 48 -12.41 -8.41 -19.35
CA LYS A 48 -12.61 -7.13 -20.04
C LYS A 48 -11.42 -6.17 -19.94
N TYR A 49 -10.73 -6.11 -18.80
CA TYR A 49 -9.69 -5.11 -18.56
C TYR A 49 -8.27 -5.69 -18.63
N ASP A 50 -7.32 -4.82 -18.96
CA ASP A 50 -5.89 -5.17 -19.00
C ASP A 50 -5.24 -5.03 -17.62
N TRP A 51 -4.08 -5.70 -17.46
CA TRP A 51 -3.34 -5.72 -16.21
C TRP A 51 -3.11 -4.35 -15.57
N PRO A 52 -2.69 -3.29 -16.29
CA PRO A 52 -2.43 -1.99 -15.65
C PRO A 52 -3.66 -1.39 -14.95
N VAL A 53 -4.86 -1.67 -15.46
CA VAL A 53 -6.12 -1.22 -14.85
C VAL A 53 -6.41 -2.04 -13.60
N LEU A 54 -6.33 -3.36 -13.71
CA LEU A 54 -6.58 -4.27 -12.58
C LEU A 54 -5.57 -4.05 -11.45
N GLU A 55 -4.29 -3.88 -11.78
CA GLU A 55 -3.22 -3.60 -10.82
C GLU A 55 -3.44 -2.27 -10.09
N ARG A 56 -3.93 -1.25 -10.81
CA ARG A 56 -4.28 0.04 -10.19
C ARG A 56 -5.35 -0.13 -9.13
N GLU A 57 -6.39 -0.92 -9.41
CA GLU A 57 -7.47 -1.19 -8.44
C GLU A 57 -6.97 -2.01 -7.23
N ILE A 58 -6.00 -2.92 -7.44
CA ILE A 58 -5.33 -3.61 -6.32
C ILE A 58 -4.53 -2.61 -5.46
N LYS A 59 -3.80 -1.68 -6.08
CA LYS A 59 -2.92 -0.72 -5.38
C LYS A 59 -3.66 0.44 -4.71
N GLN A 60 -4.83 0.81 -5.21
CA GLN A 60 -5.68 1.88 -4.65
C GLN A 60 -4.94 3.21 -4.43
N GLY A 61 -3.95 3.50 -5.29
CA GLY A 61 -3.10 4.70 -5.18
C GLY A 61 -2.16 4.73 -3.97
N LYS A 62 -2.04 3.64 -3.19
CA LYS A 62 -1.16 3.56 -2.01
C LYS A 62 0.29 3.22 -2.34
N ASP A 63 0.57 2.82 -3.58
CA ASP A 63 1.92 2.54 -4.06
C ASP A 63 2.68 3.84 -4.36
N VAL A 64 2.97 4.60 -3.30
CA VAL A 64 3.61 5.91 -3.33
C VAL A 64 4.80 5.96 -2.38
N TYR A 65 5.71 6.89 -2.63
CA TYR A 65 6.78 7.20 -1.68
C TYR A 65 6.30 8.17 -0.61
N HIS A 66 6.60 7.87 0.66
CA HIS A 66 6.35 8.82 1.73
C HIS A 66 7.53 9.78 1.84
N VAL A 67 7.31 11.05 1.54
CA VAL A 67 8.35 12.08 1.52
C VAL A 67 8.00 13.17 2.53
N THR A 68 8.99 13.59 3.32
CA THR A 68 8.84 14.75 4.21
C THR A 68 10.14 15.54 4.31
N ARG A 69 10.06 16.77 4.82
CA ARG A 69 11.20 17.67 4.93
C ARG A 69 12.05 17.33 6.15
N ILE A 70 13.36 17.23 5.96
CA ILE A 70 14.39 17.07 6.99
C ILE A 70 15.50 18.11 6.77
N VAL A 71 15.80 18.90 7.81
CA VAL A 71 16.87 19.94 7.83
C VAL A 71 17.03 20.70 6.50
N GLY A 72 15.92 21.18 5.93
CA GLY A 72 15.94 22.04 4.75
C GLY A 72 15.55 21.38 3.43
N TYR A 73 15.65 20.06 3.26
CA TYR A 73 15.36 19.35 1.99
C TYR A 73 14.33 18.23 2.15
N TYR A 74 13.71 17.79 1.04
CA TYR A 74 12.77 16.66 1.02
C TYR A 74 13.51 15.33 0.91
N SER A 75 13.06 14.33 1.68
CA SER A 75 13.65 13.00 1.68
C SER A 75 12.58 11.92 1.86
N LYS A 76 12.81 10.76 1.22
CA LYS A 76 11.98 9.56 1.39
C LYS A 76 12.16 8.99 2.79
N ILE A 77 11.05 8.82 3.51
CA ILE A 77 11.02 8.33 4.89
C ILE A 77 11.51 6.88 4.97
N GLU A 78 11.32 6.08 3.92
CA GLU A 78 11.76 4.69 3.84
C GLU A 78 13.28 4.54 3.97
N ASN A 79 14.05 5.57 3.56
CA ASN A 79 15.50 5.58 3.65
C ASN A 79 16.02 6.04 5.01
N TRP A 80 15.15 6.45 5.93
CA TRP A 80 15.56 7.00 7.21
C TRP A 80 15.92 5.89 8.20
N ASN A 81 17.00 6.11 8.96
CA ASN A 81 17.36 5.24 10.06
C ASN A 81 16.33 5.32 11.22
N LYS A 82 16.47 4.41 12.20
CA LYS A 82 15.52 4.32 13.34
C LYS A 82 15.41 5.63 14.12
N SER A 83 16.52 6.35 14.34
CA SER A 83 16.50 7.61 15.11
C SER A 83 15.72 8.72 14.39
N LYS A 84 15.87 8.85 13.06
CA LYS A 84 15.11 9.83 12.28
C LYS A 84 13.63 9.51 12.16
N ARG A 85 13.25 8.23 12.10
CA ARG A 85 11.83 7.84 12.21
C ARG A 85 11.26 8.16 13.60
N GLY A 86 12.06 8.01 14.66
CA GLY A 86 11.70 8.47 16.01
C GLY A 86 11.45 9.97 16.07
N GLU A 87 12.39 10.76 15.51
CA GLU A 87 12.24 12.22 15.39
C GLU A 87 10.95 12.59 14.65
N LEU A 88 10.62 11.92 13.53
CA LEU A 88 9.38 12.17 12.79
C LEU A 88 8.13 11.89 13.65
N ASN A 89 8.13 10.78 14.38
CA ASN A 89 7.03 10.43 15.28
C ASN A 89 6.85 11.49 16.39
N ASP A 90 7.94 11.98 16.96
CA ASP A 90 7.88 13.03 17.98
C ASP A 90 7.43 14.38 17.40
N ARG A 91 7.84 14.70 16.16
CA ARG A 91 7.33 15.86 15.41
C ARG A 91 5.81 15.77 15.21
N HIS A 92 5.27 14.58 14.90
CA HIS A 92 3.81 14.40 14.75
C HIS A 92 3.06 14.55 16.07
N LYS A 93 3.67 14.23 17.21
CA LYS A 93 3.09 14.50 18.54
C LYS A 93 3.07 15.99 18.87
N GLY A 94 3.90 16.81 18.21
CA GLY A 94 3.97 18.25 18.42
C GLY A 94 4.58 18.69 19.76
N ASN A 95 5.16 17.77 20.53
CA ASN A 95 5.82 18.12 21.79
C ASN A 95 7.30 18.41 21.55
N TYR A 96 7.63 19.69 21.39
CA TYR A 96 8.99 20.18 21.18
C TYR A 96 9.68 20.63 22.47
N GLN A 97 9.12 20.33 23.64
CA GLN A 97 9.69 20.77 24.92
C GLN A 97 11.07 20.14 25.14
N VAL A 98 12.07 21.00 25.34
CA VAL A 98 13.44 20.59 25.63
C VAL A 98 13.71 20.82 27.12
N GLY A 99 13.38 19.81 27.94
CA GLY A 99 13.76 19.73 29.36
C GLY A 99 13.15 20.76 30.30
N LEU A 100 12.28 20.33 31.21
CA LEU A 100 12.26 20.89 32.56
C LEU A 100 13.20 20.01 33.39
N LYS A 101 14.46 20.44 33.54
CA LYS A 101 15.31 19.89 34.60
C LYS A 101 14.78 20.44 35.92
N THR A 102 14.00 19.66 36.64
CA THR A 102 13.77 19.90 38.07
C THR A 102 15.14 19.83 38.75
N LYS A 103 15.55 20.96 39.33
CA LYS A 103 16.73 21.05 40.20
C LYS A 103 16.54 20.19 41.44
#